data_AF-A0A976L5L0-F1
#
_entry.id   AF-A0A976L5L0-F1
#
_cell.length_a   1.000
_cell.length_b   1.000
_cell.length_c   1.000
_cell.angle_alpha   90.00
_cell.angle_beta   90.00
_cell.angle_gamma   90.00
#
_symmetry.space_group_name_H-M   'P 1'
#
loop_
_entity.id
_entity.type
_entity.pdbx_description
1 polymer ?
#
loop_
_entity_poly.entity_id
_entity_poly.type
_entity_poly.pdbx_seq_one_letter_code
_entity_poly.pdbx_strand_id
1 'polypeptide(L)' 'MISNYRVVHSVEGEEEIFALHEAYFDSKYHTRPRFISSDPLPIIGENLEELKTKLERMKEALEKPLLEKTDF' A
#
# COMPACT_ATOMS: atom_id res chain seq x y z
N MET A 1 -10.60 -7.10 -9.97
CA MET A 1 -10.16 -6.16 -8.93
C MET A 1 -8.86 -5.54 -9.39
N ILE A 2 -8.68 -4.24 -9.17
CA ILE A 2 -7.45 -3.53 -9.53
C ILE A 2 -6.71 -3.25 -8.22
N SER A 3 -5.40 -3.48 -8.17
CA SER A 3 -4.58 -3.18 -6.99
C SER A 3 -3.52 -2.14 -7.28
N ASN A 4 -3.12 -1.40 -6.25
CA ASN A 4 -1.95 -0.54 -6.29
C ASN A 4 -1.35 -0.41 -4.88
N TYR A 5 -0.15 0.15 -4.79
CA TYR A 5 0.49 0.40 -3.51
C TYR A 5 0.04 1.75 -2.94
N ARG A 6 -0.17 1.79 -1.63
CA ARG A 6 -0.57 2.97 -0.87
C ARG A 6 0.13 3.01 0.48
N VAL A 7 0.49 4.21 0.93
CA VAL A 7 0.85 4.43 2.32
C VAL A 7 -0.44 4.40 3.14
N VAL A 8 -0.43 3.58 4.18
CA VAL A 8 -1.49 3.47 5.17
C VAL A 8 -0.94 3.99 6.48
N HIS A 9 -1.67 4.92 7.08
CA HIS A 9 -1.42 5.41 8.42
C HIS A 9 -2.28 4.62 9.43
N SER A 10 -1.67 4.31 10.56
CA SER A 10 -2.33 3.64 11.67
C SER A 10 -1.73 4.05 13.00
N VAL A 11 -2.53 4.00 14.05
CA VAL A 11 -2.08 4.24 15.42
C VAL A 11 -2.07 2.91 16.17
N GLU A 12 -0.91 2.52 16.70
CA GLU A 12 -0.75 1.31 17.50
C GLU A 12 -0.23 1.69 18.90
N GLY A 13 -1.15 1.74 19.87
CA GLY A 13 -0.85 2.28 21.20
C GLY A 13 -0.64 3.79 21.16
N GLU A 14 0.58 4.25 21.46
CA GLU A 14 0.97 5.66 21.41
C GLU A 14 1.81 6.00 20.15
N GLU A 15 2.04 5.02 19.27
CA GLU A 15 2.89 5.19 18.08
C GLU A 15 2.05 5.39 16.81
N GLU A 16 2.45 6.37 16.00
CA GLU A 16 1.96 6.54 14.64
C GLU A 16 2.84 5.71 13.68
N ILE A 17 2.21 4.82 12.93
CA ILE A 17 2.86 3.91 11.99
C ILE A 17 2.40 4.26 10.58
N PHE A 18 3.39 4.42 9.69
CA PHE A 18 3.18 4.60 8.25
C PHE A 18 3.78 3.40 7.52
N ALA A 19 2.93 2.62 6.87
CA ALA A 19 3.34 1.40 6.18
C ALA A 19 2.80 1.35 4.75
N LEU A 20 3.57 0.75 3.84
CA LEU A 20 3.11 0.52 2.47
C LEU A 20 2.31 -0.77 2.42
N HIS A 21 1.06 -0.70 1.97
CA HIS A 21 0.20 -1.87 1.78
C HIS A 21 -0.21 -2.00 0.31
N GLU A 22 -0.60 -3.21 -0.09
CA GLU A 22 -1.35 -3.38 -1.33
C GLU A 22 -2.82 -3.04 -1.05
N ALA A 23 -3.34 -2.05 -1.76
CA ALA A 23 -4.73 -1.61 -1.69
C ALA A 23 -5.51 -2.12 -2.89
N TYR A 24 -6.67 -2.72 -2.65
CA TYR A 24 -7.49 -3.36 -3.67
C TYR A 24 -8.80 -2.58 -3.86
N PHE A 25 -9.07 -2.21 -5.10
CA PHE A 25 -10.18 -1.36 -5.49
C PHE A 25 -11.25 -2.18 -6.19
N ASP A 26 -12.51 -1.78 -5.98
CA ASP A 26 -13.62 -2.32 -6.75
C ASP A 26 -13.44 -1.95 -8.23
N SER A 27 -13.63 -2.91 -9.13
CA SER A 27 -13.47 -2.68 -10.57
C SER A 27 -14.40 -1.59 -11.12
N LYS A 28 -15.50 -1.30 -10.43
CA LYS A 28 -16.48 -0.26 -10.79
C LYS A 28 -16.13 1.11 -10.20
N TYR A 29 -15.40 1.16 -9.08
CA TYR A 29 -15.09 2.38 -8.34
C TYR A 29 -13.61 2.41 -7.96
N HIS A 30 -12.79 3.09 -8.76
CA HIS A 30 -11.32 3.14 -8.58
C HIS A 30 -10.87 4.20 -7.56
N THR A 31 -11.82 4.88 -6.91
CA THR A 31 -11.55 6.03 -6.05
C THR A 31 -11.43 5.68 -4.59
N ARG A 32 -12.01 4.56 -4.14
CA ARG A 32 -11.88 4.07 -2.77
C ARG A 32 -11.49 2.60 -2.75
N PRO A 33 -10.36 2.24 -2.13
CA PRO A 33 -10.02 0.84 -1.91
C PRO A 33 -11.07 0.20 -0.99
N ARG A 34 -11.29 -1.09 -1.17
CA ARG A 34 -12.23 -1.90 -0.39
C ARG A 34 -11.53 -2.69 0.72
N PHE A 35 -10.26 -3.02 0.51
CA PHE A 35 -9.44 -3.74 1.47
C PHE A 35 -7.96 -3.45 1.19
N ILE A 36 -7.14 -3.61 2.22
CA ILE A 36 -5.67 -3.55 2.16
C ILE A 36 -5.08 -4.91 2.55
N SER A 37 -3.83 -5.16 2.18
CA SER A 37 -3.08 -6.32 2.68
C SER A 37 -3.00 -6.29 4.21
N SER A 38 -3.06 -7.45 4.86
CA SER A 38 -2.91 -7.55 6.32
C SER A 38 -1.54 -7.06 6.76
N ASP A 39 -0.50 -7.55 6.09
CA ASP A 39 0.89 -7.18 6.37
C ASP A 39 1.37 -6.07 5.42
N PRO A 40 2.30 -5.21 5.88
CA PRO A 40 3.02 -4.30 5.01
C PRO A 40 3.78 -5.04 3.91
N LEU A 41 4.00 -4.35 2.79
CA LEU A 41 4.72 -4.88 1.65
C LEU A 41 6.20 -5.13 2.01
N PRO A 42 6.70 -6.37 1.84
CA PRO A 42 8.11 -6.67 2.09
C PRO A 42 9.00 -6.17 0.95
N ILE A 43 10.23 -5.75 1.27
CA ILE A 43 11.25 -5.36 0.29
C ILE A 43 12.00 -6.62 -0.18
N ILE A 44 11.38 -7.35 -1.11
CA ILE A 44 11.89 -8.60 -1.69
C ILE A 44 11.54 -8.68 -3.18
N GLY A 45 12.36 -9.39 -3.96
CA GLY A 45 12.11 -9.75 -5.36
C GLY A 45 12.91 -11.01 -5.72
N GLU A 46 12.48 -11.77 -6.73
CA GLU A 46 13.14 -13.04 -7.10
C GLU A 46 14.46 -12.80 -7.86
N ASN A 47 14.61 -11.60 -8.41
CA ASN A 47 15.82 -11.11 -9.06
C ASN A 47 15.94 -9.60 -8.87
N LEU A 48 17.08 -9.05 -9.29
CA LEU A 48 17.38 -7.63 -9.12
C LEU A 48 16.40 -6.72 -9.88
N GLU A 49 15.91 -7.14 -11.04
CA GLU A 49 15.01 -6.33 -11.86
C GLU A 49 13.62 -6.21 -11.24
N GLU A 50 13.10 -7.31 -10.69
CA GLU A 50 11.85 -7.30 -9.93
C GLU A 50 11.95 -6.47 -8.66
N LEU A 51 13.06 -6.58 -7.92
CA LEU A 51 13.26 -5.77 -6.71
C LEU A 51 13.27 -4.27 -7.05
N LYS A 52 13.97 -3.87 -8.12
CA LYS A 52 13.98 -2.48 -8.61
C LYS A 52 12.57 -2.02 -9.00
N THR A 53 11.86 -2.83 -9.78
CA THR A 53 10.48 -2.53 -10.19
C THR A 53 9.56 -2.35 -8.98
N LYS A 54 9.71 -3.21 -7.97
CA LYS A 54 8.94 -3.13 -6.73
C LYS A 54 9.25 -1.83 -5.95
N LEU A 55 10.52 -1.49 -5.83
CA LEU A 55 10.97 -0.26 -5.16
C LEU A 55 10.46 1.00 -5.86
N GLU A 56 10.48 1.05 -7.20
CA GLU A 56 9.92 2.19 -7.94
C GLU A 56 8.41 2.32 -7.69
N ARG A 57 7.66 1.21 -7.72
CA ARG A 57 6.22 1.24 -7.40
C ARG A 57 5.93 1.66 -5.95
N MET A 58 6.80 1.26 -5.00
CA MET A 58 6.73 1.70 -3.61
C MET A 58 6.99 3.20 -3.49
N LYS A 59 8.00 3.71 -4.21
CA LYS A 59 8.34 5.14 -4.26
C LYS A 59 7.18 5.97 -4.83
N GLU A 60 6.59 5.54 -5.94
CA GLU A 60 5.40 6.18 -6.51
C GLU A 60 4.23 6.23 -5.52
N ALA A 61 4.10 5.23 -4.63
CA ALA A 61 3.03 5.21 -3.65
C ALA A 61 3.19 6.27 -2.56
N LEU A 62 4.40 6.75 -2.29
CA LEU A 62 4.68 7.83 -1.35
C LEU A 62 4.11 9.18 -1.82
N GLU A 63 3.88 9.34 -3.13
CA GLU A 63 3.32 10.56 -3.72
C GLU A 63 1.79 10.52 -3.86
N LYS A 64 1.16 9.39 -3.51
CA LYS A 64 -0.29 9.19 -3.62
C LYS A 64 -0.98 9.59 -2.31
N PRO A 65 -2.30 9.88 -2.34
CA PRO A 65 -3.05 10.18 -1.13
C PRO A 65 -2.89 9.09 -0.08
N LEU A 66 -2.64 9.52 1.17
CA LEU A 66 -2.59 8.68 2.34
C LEU A 66 -3.96 8.03 2.59
N LEU A 67 -3.94 6.80 3.10
CA LEU A 67 -5.13 6.09 3.55
C LEU A 67 -5.08 5.89 5.06
N GLU A 68 -6.23 5.96 5.72
CA GLU A 68 -6.34 5.64 7.15
C GLU A 68 -6.71 4.17 7.32
N LYS A 69 -6.04 3.44 8.22
CA LYS A 69 -6.36 2.03 8.49
C LYS A 69 -7.79 1.83 8.99
N THR A 70 -8.37 2.84 9.63
CA THR A 70 -9.77 2.84 10.10
C THR A 70 -10.82 2.90 8.99
N ASP A 71 -10.42 3.15 7.74
CA ASP A 71 -11.32 3.16 6.58
C ASP A 71 -11.72 1.75 6.10
N PHE A 72 -11.16 0.69 6.71
CA PHE A 72 -11.32 -0.72 6.35
C PHE A 72 -11.69 -1.59 7.55
#